data_AF-A0A960BU30-F1
#
_entry.id   AF-A0A960BU30-F1
#
_cell.length_a   1.000
_cell.length_b   1.000
_cell.length_c   1.000
_cell.angle_alpha   90.00
_cell.angle_beta   90.00
_cell.angle_gamma   90.00
#
_symmetry.space_group_name_H-M   'P 1'
#
loop_
_entity.id
_entity.type
_entity.pdbx_description
1 polymer ?
#
loop_
_entity_poly.entity_id
_entity_poly.type
_entity_poly.pdbx_seq_one_letter_code
_entity_poly.pdbx_strand_id
1 'polypeptide(L)'
;MTAATSESAAVADDLPEHRFIDRELSWLAFNQRVLELAEDPELPLLERAKFLAIFASNLDEFFMVRVAGLKRRIAAGIAVKAASGLLPREVHDAVLVHSHELMRRQASCWSDHVRPELAAEGISLVRWAELSEDERKSLSRLFRDKIYPVLTPLAVDPAHPFPYISGL
;
A
#
# COMPACT_ATOMS: atom_id res chain seq x y z
N MET A 1 -31.61 57.63 -17.38
CA MET A 1 -30.22 57.14 -17.30
C MET A 1 -30.29 55.72 -16.79
N THR A 2 -30.21 54.78 -17.72
CA THR A 2 -30.70 53.41 -17.61
C THR A 2 -29.66 52.52 -16.93
N ALA A 3 -30.07 51.78 -15.90
CA ALA A 3 -29.34 50.62 -15.42
C ALA A 3 -29.59 49.46 -16.39
N ALA A 4 -28.53 48.81 -16.87
CA ALA A 4 -28.59 47.47 -17.46
C ALA A 4 -27.18 46.85 -17.39
N THR A 5 -26.94 46.02 -16.38
CA THR A 5 -26.87 44.54 -16.47
C THR A 5 -25.51 44.06 -16.97
N SER A 6 -24.64 43.68 -16.04
CA SER A 6 -23.48 42.83 -16.36
C SER A 6 -23.99 41.45 -16.75
N GLU A 7 -23.93 41.11 -18.03
CA GLU A 7 -24.06 39.74 -18.50
C GLU A 7 -22.89 38.91 -17.96
N SER A 8 -23.11 38.27 -16.81
CA SER A 8 -22.39 37.04 -16.46
C SER A 8 -23.22 35.88 -16.98
N ALA A 9 -23.24 35.73 -18.31
CA ALA A 9 -23.90 34.61 -18.97
C ALA A 9 -22.92 33.43 -19.05
N ALA A 10 -23.15 32.46 -18.16
CA ALA A 10 -23.00 31.02 -18.36
C ALA A 10 -21.89 30.51 -19.31
N VAL A 11 -20.75 30.12 -18.73
CA VAL A 11 -19.79 29.17 -19.34
C VAL A 11 -19.88 27.80 -18.66
N ALA A 12 -21.07 27.42 -18.17
CA ALA A 12 -21.21 26.28 -17.28
C ALA A 12 -21.75 24.98 -17.91
N ASP A 13 -22.12 24.97 -19.19
CA ASP A 13 -22.98 23.89 -19.73
C ASP A 13 -22.37 23.02 -20.84
N ASP A 14 -21.05 23.09 -21.10
CA ASP A 14 -20.39 22.24 -22.12
C ASP A 14 -19.07 21.63 -21.61
N LEU A 15 -19.00 21.35 -20.31
CA LEU A 15 -17.87 20.61 -19.77
C LEU A 15 -18.18 19.11 -19.79
N PRO A 16 -17.28 18.26 -20.31
CA PRO A 16 -17.53 16.83 -20.41
C PRO A 16 -17.76 16.21 -19.04
N GLU A 17 -18.74 15.30 -18.97
CA GLU A 17 -18.93 14.43 -17.83
C GLU A 17 -17.65 13.61 -17.57
N HIS A 18 -17.37 13.28 -16.30
CA HIS A 18 -16.18 12.51 -15.89
C HIS A 18 -14.81 13.18 -16.12
N ARG A 19 -14.74 14.51 -16.22
CA ARG A 19 -13.46 15.25 -16.36
C ARG A 19 -12.51 15.19 -15.15
N PHE A 20 -12.96 14.65 -14.00
CA PHE A 20 -12.16 14.54 -12.78
C PHE A 20 -11.96 13.08 -12.40
N ILE A 21 -10.73 12.76 -12.02
CA ILE A 21 -10.36 11.45 -11.47
C ILE A 21 -10.55 11.50 -9.95
N ASP A 22 -10.96 10.37 -9.39
CA ASP A 22 -11.05 10.23 -7.94
C ASP A 22 -9.66 10.33 -7.28
N ARG A 23 -9.59 11.00 -6.14
CA ARG A 23 -8.32 11.28 -5.46
C ARG A 23 -7.64 9.99 -4.99
N GLU A 24 -8.39 9.05 -4.46
CA GLU A 24 -7.86 7.79 -3.93
C GLU A 24 -7.35 6.91 -5.07
N LEU A 25 -8.06 6.87 -6.20
CA LEU A 25 -7.62 6.15 -7.40
C LEU A 25 -6.40 6.82 -8.05
N SER A 26 -6.36 8.15 -8.09
CA SER A 26 -5.18 8.89 -8.57
C SER A 26 -3.95 8.63 -7.70
N TRP A 27 -4.13 8.49 -6.39
CA TRP A 27 -3.04 8.12 -5.48
C TRP A 27 -2.52 6.70 -5.76
N LEU A 28 -3.42 5.74 -6.00
CA LEU A 28 -3.01 4.38 -6.39
C LEU A 28 -2.28 4.36 -7.74
N ALA A 29 -2.72 5.17 -8.70
CA ALA A 29 -2.02 5.32 -9.98
C ALA A 29 -0.61 5.91 -9.81
N PHE A 30 -0.42 6.83 -8.86
CA PHE A 30 0.92 7.29 -8.48
C PHE A 30 1.76 6.14 -7.90
N ASN A 31 1.22 5.38 -6.93
CA ASN A 31 1.99 4.28 -6.33
C ASN A 31 2.27 3.16 -7.34
N GLN A 32 1.39 2.96 -8.33
CA GLN A 32 1.67 2.09 -9.47
C GLN A 32 2.92 2.54 -10.23
N ARG A 33 3.14 3.84 -10.44
CA ARG A 33 4.37 4.33 -11.09
C ARG A 33 5.62 4.05 -10.26
N VAL A 34 5.51 4.06 -8.93
CA VAL A 34 6.59 3.63 -8.04
C VAL A 34 6.89 2.14 -8.23
N LEU A 35 5.86 1.30 -8.35
CA LEU A 35 6.03 -0.13 -8.63
C LEU A 35 6.66 -0.38 -10.00
N GLU A 36 6.28 0.39 -11.02
CA GLU A 36 6.86 0.27 -12.36
C GLU A 36 8.37 0.56 -12.37
N LEU A 37 8.89 1.40 -11.45
CA LEU A 37 10.34 1.58 -11.26
C LEU A 37 11.01 0.35 -10.64
N ALA A 38 10.30 -0.47 -9.86
CA ALA A 38 10.84 -1.75 -9.40
C ALA A 38 10.82 -2.82 -10.49
N GLU A 39 9.85 -2.74 -11.40
CA GLU A 39 9.67 -3.66 -12.53
C GLU A 39 10.62 -3.36 -13.70
N ASP A 40 11.23 -2.17 -13.75
CA ASP A 40 12.15 -1.77 -14.82
C ASP A 40 13.53 -2.44 -14.68
N PRO A 41 13.93 -3.35 -15.59
CA PRO A 41 15.21 -4.05 -15.54
C PRO A 41 16.41 -3.15 -15.86
N GLU A 42 16.21 -1.96 -16.43
CA GLU A 42 17.29 -1.01 -16.73
C GLU A 42 17.81 -0.31 -15.45
N LEU A 43 17.02 -0.34 -14.37
CA LEU A 43 17.43 0.21 -13.08
C LEU A 43 18.33 -0.74 -12.29
N PRO A 44 19.31 -0.21 -11.54
CA PRO A 44 20.15 -1.04 -10.68
C PRO A 44 19.33 -1.91 -9.72
N LEU A 45 19.73 -3.16 -9.56
CA LEU A 45 18.98 -4.17 -8.79
C LEU A 45 18.62 -3.74 -7.36
N LEU A 46 19.55 -3.08 -6.66
CA LEU A 46 19.28 -2.58 -5.31
C LEU A 46 18.29 -1.40 -5.30
N GLU A 47 18.26 -0.57 -6.34
CA GLU A 47 17.25 0.48 -6.47
C GLU A 47 15.87 -0.13 -6.74
N ARG A 48 15.78 -1.20 -7.54
CA ARG A 48 14.52 -1.94 -7.74
C ARG A 48 14.02 -2.54 -6.42
N ALA A 49 14.89 -3.18 -5.64
CA ALA A 49 14.54 -3.69 -4.31
C ALA A 49 14.05 -2.57 -3.37
N LYS A 50 14.65 -1.39 -3.44
CA LYS A 50 14.24 -0.21 -2.68
C LYS A 50 12.88 0.32 -3.14
N PHE A 51 12.60 0.37 -4.44
CA PHE A 51 11.29 0.77 -4.93
C PHE A 51 10.16 -0.19 -4.51
N LEU A 52 10.43 -1.50 -4.42
CA LEU A 52 9.47 -2.44 -3.82
C LEU A 52 9.15 -2.08 -2.37
N ALA A 53 10.16 -1.72 -1.58
CA ALA A 53 9.98 -1.30 -0.19
C ALA A 53 9.24 0.04 -0.07
N ILE A 54 9.56 1.01 -0.95
CA ILE A 54 8.87 2.31 -1.01
C ILE A 54 7.40 2.12 -1.38
N PHE A 55 7.11 1.31 -2.40
CA PHE A 55 5.75 0.98 -2.80
C PHE A 55 4.93 0.40 -1.63
N ALA A 56 5.51 -0.56 -0.89
CA ALA A 56 4.85 -1.21 0.24
C ALA A 56 4.57 -0.21 1.38
N SER A 57 5.59 0.56 1.77
CA SER A 57 5.46 1.60 2.80
C SER A 57 4.40 2.65 2.46
N ASN A 58 4.40 3.14 1.21
CA ASN A 58 3.39 4.06 0.73
C ASN A 58 1.98 3.45 0.83
N LEU A 59 1.84 2.19 0.44
CA LEU A 59 0.54 1.49 0.46
C LEU A 59 0.04 1.34 1.90
N ASP A 60 0.92 1.00 2.85
CA ASP A 60 0.57 0.92 4.28
C ASP A 60 0.06 2.27 4.80
N GLU A 61 0.76 3.38 4.51
CA GLU A 61 0.31 4.73 4.87
C GLU A 61 -1.06 5.05 4.26
N PHE A 62 -1.26 4.69 2.98
CA PHE A 62 -2.53 4.90 2.30
C PHE A 62 -3.69 4.16 2.97
N PHE A 63 -3.47 2.92 3.40
CA PHE A 63 -4.49 2.17 4.14
C PHE A 63 -4.75 2.76 5.54
N MET A 64 -3.69 3.07 6.28
CA MET A 64 -3.79 3.64 7.62
C MET A 64 -4.50 4.99 7.65
N VAL A 65 -4.27 5.84 6.65
CA VAL A 65 -4.78 7.22 6.64
C VAL A 65 -6.00 7.36 5.73
N ARG A 66 -5.86 7.03 4.44
CA ARG A 66 -6.86 7.35 3.41
C ARG A 66 -8.03 6.38 3.43
N VAL A 67 -7.75 5.07 3.42
CA VAL A 67 -8.81 4.06 3.47
C VAL A 67 -9.56 4.13 4.80
N ALA A 68 -8.87 4.34 5.92
CA ALA A 68 -9.51 4.60 7.21
C ALA A 68 -10.44 5.84 7.17
N GLY A 69 -10.00 6.94 6.54
CA GLY A 69 -10.84 8.12 6.31
C GLY A 69 -12.08 7.83 5.48
N LEU A 70 -11.92 7.07 4.39
CA LEU A 70 -13.02 6.66 3.51
C LEU A 70 -14.04 5.78 4.26
N LYS A 71 -13.58 4.79 5.03
CA LYS A 71 -14.44 3.93 5.84
C LYS A 71 -15.22 4.71 6.90
N ARG A 72 -14.62 5.73 7.52
CA ARG A 72 -15.35 6.63 8.45
C ARG A 72 -16.48 7.39 7.75
N ARG A 73 -16.25 7.90 6.54
CA ARG A 73 -17.30 8.58 5.74
C ARG A 73 -18.45 7.63 5.38
N ILE A 74 -18.12 6.40 4.99
CA ILE A 74 -19.11 5.36 4.70
C ILE A 74 -19.93 5.03 5.94
N ALA A 75 -19.28 4.83 7.10
CA ALA A 75 -19.95 4.52 8.36
C ALA A 75 -20.88 5.65 8.84
N ALA A 76 -20.51 6.90 8.59
CA ALA A 76 -21.36 8.06 8.88
C ALA A 76 -22.55 8.23 7.92
N GLY A 77 -22.71 7.36 6.91
CA GLY A 77 -23.82 7.43 5.96
C GLY A 77 -23.71 8.61 4.97
N ILE A 78 -22.52 9.20 4.82
CA ILE A 78 -22.32 10.34 3.92
C ILE A 78 -22.32 9.82 2.48
N ALA A 79 -23.45 9.95 1.78
CA ALA A 79 -23.64 9.51 0.39
C ALA A 79 -23.27 10.59 -0.65
N VAL A 80 -22.50 11.61 -0.25
CA VAL A 80 -22.10 12.70 -1.16
C VAL A 80 -21.09 12.18 -2.17
N LYS A 81 -21.47 12.23 -3.46
CA LYS A 81 -20.59 11.92 -4.58
C LYS A 81 -19.39 12.85 -4.59
N ALA A 82 -18.21 12.31 -4.86
CA ALA A 82 -17.03 13.11 -5.10
C ALA A 82 -17.13 13.87 -6.43
N ALA A 83 -16.19 14.79 -6.69
CA ALA A 83 -16.10 15.49 -7.98
C ALA A 83 -15.90 14.52 -9.18
N SER A 84 -15.41 13.32 -8.91
CA SER A 84 -15.29 12.20 -9.85
C SER A 84 -16.63 11.56 -10.24
N GLY A 85 -17.72 11.87 -9.51
CA GLY A 85 -19.04 11.28 -9.70
C GLY A 85 -19.28 9.97 -8.94
N LEU A 86 -18.25 9.43 -8.30
CA LEU A 86 -18.32 8.17 -7.54
C LEU A 86 -18.84 8.37 -6.11
N LEU A 87 -19.61 7.40 -5.64
CA LEU A 87 -20.01 7.25 -4.25
C LEU A 87 -18.85 6.69 -3.41
N PRO A 88 -18.77 7.01 -2.11
CA PRO A 88 -17.71 6.49 -1.25
C PRO A 88 -17.54 4.97 -1.24
N ARG A 89 -18.64 4.21 -1.37
CA ARG A 89 -18.59 2.74 -1.48
C ARG A 89 -17.97 2.28 -2.81
N GLU A 90 -18.32 2.93 -3.91
CA GLU A 90 -17.76 2.62 -5.24
C GLU A 90 -16.25 2.90 -5.25
N VAL A 91 -15.82 4.01 -4.65
CA VAL A 91 -14.39 4.32 -4.47
C VAL A 91 -13.69 3.27 -3.63
N HIS A 92 -14.30 2.87 -2.50
CA HIS A 92 -13.71 1.87 -1.61
C HIS A 92 -13.52 0.52 -2.30
N ASP A 93 -14.53 0.06 -3.03
CA ASP A 93 -14.47 -1.22 -3.73
C ASP A 93 -13.43 -1.17 -4.86
N ALA A 94 -13.38 -0.06 -5.62
CA ALA A 94 -12.37 0.15 -6.64
C ALA A 94 -10.96 0.17 -6.04
N VAL A 95 -10.75 0.87 -4.92
CA VAL A 95 -9.47 0.89 -4.19
C VAL A 95 -9.03 -0.52 -3.82
N LEU A 96 -9.91 -1.33 -3.22
CA LEU A 96 -9.55 -2.70 -2.82
C LEU A 96 -9.14 -3.58 -4.01
N VAL A 97 -9.87 -3.49 -5.12
CA VAL A 97 -9.53 -4.23 -6.35
C VAL A 97 -8.16 -3.83 -6.87
N HIS A 98 -7.91 -2.53 -7.02
CA HIS A 98 -6.65 -2.02 -7.57
C HIS A 98 -5.47 -2.30 -6.63
N SER A 99 -5.63 -2.10 -5.32
CA SER A 99 -4.58 -2.42 -4.35
C SER A 99 -4.21 -3.90 -4.39
N HIS A 100 -5.19 -4.82 -4.46
CA HIS A 100 -4.90 -6.25 -4.60
C HIS A 100 -4.16 -6.61 -5.90
N GLU A 101 -4.47 -5.93 -7.00
CA GLU A 101 -3.72 -6.11 -8.25
C GLU A 101 -2.27 -5.66 -8.12
N LEU A 102 -2.04 -4.46 -7.58
CA LEU A 102 -0.70 -3.93 -7.39
C LEU A 102 0.12 -4.77 -6.39
N MET A 103 -0.49 -5.27 -5.32
CA MET A 103 0.16 -6.18 -4.37
C MET A 103 0.58 -7.49 -5.02
N ARG A 104 -0.25 -8.06 -5.91
CA ARG A 104 0.13 -9.26 -6.67
C ARG A 104 1.31 -9.00 -7.59
N ARG A 105 1.30 -7.88 -8.31
CA ARG A 105 2.42 -7.46 -9.16
C ARG A 105 3.70 -7.26 -8.35
N GLN A 106 3.62 -6.57 -7.20
CA GLN A 106 4.75 -6.37 -6.29
C GLN A 106 5.33 -7.70 -5.78
N ALA A 107 4.46 -8.63 -5.40
CA ALA A 107 4.88 -9.95 -4.94
C ALA A 107 5.60 -10.74 -6.05
N SER A 108 5.04 -10.74 -7.27
CA SER A 108 5.67 -11.38 -8.44
C SER A 108 7.00 -10.72 -8.82
N CYS A 109 7.07 -9.38 -8.84
CA CYS A 109 8.31 -8.66 -9.10
C CYS A 109 9.41 -9.05 -8.10
N TRP A 110 9.05 -9.17 -6.82
CA TRP A 110 9.98 -9.65 -5.81
C TRP A 110 10.37 -11.11 -6.00
N SER A 111 9.40 -12.02 -6.12
CA SER A 111 9.66 -13.47 -6.09
C SER A 111 10.33 -13.99 -7.37
N ASP A 112 9.94 -13.44 -8.51
CA ASP A 112 10.25 -14.00 -9.83
C ASP A 112 11.44 -13.28 -10.48
N HIS A 113 11.76 -12.06 -10.02
CA HIS A 113 12.82 -11.23 -10.59
C HIS A 113 13.83 -10.76 -9.54
N VAL A 114 13.46 -9.83 -8.65
CA VAL A 114 14.43 -9.15 -7.78
C VAL A 114 15.13 -10.12 -6.82
N ARG A 115 14.41 -11.03 -6.17
CA ARG A 115 15.04 -11.99 -5.23
C ARG A 115 15.98 -12.98 -5.93
N PRO A 116 15.61 -13.64 -7.05
CA PRO A 116 16.53 -14.48 -7.80
C PRO A 116 17.77 -13.74 -8.31
N GLU A 117 17.59 -12.53 -8.84
CA GLU A 117 18.70 -11.69 -9.34
C GLU A 117 19.67 -11.32 -8.20
N LEU A 118 19.15 -10.99 -7.00
CA LEU A 118 19.98 -10.73 -5.83
C LEU A 118 20.80 -11.95 -5.44
N ALA A 119 20.19 -13.14 -5.49
CA ALA A 119 20.89 -14.38 -5.18
C ALA A 119 22.02 -14.67 -6.18
N ALA A 120 21.84 -14.35 -7.46
CA ALA A 120 22.88 -14.47 -8.48
C ALA A 120 24.09 -13.56 -8.21
N GLU A 121 23.86 -12.39 -7.60
CA GLU A 121 24.89 -11.45 -7.13
C GLU A 121 25.42 -11.80 -5.72
N GLY A 122 25.08 -12.97 -5.18
CA GLY A 122 25.55 -13.45 -3.87
C GLY A 122 24.77 -12.89 -2.67
N ILE A 123 23.66 -12.19 -2.89
CA ILE A 123 22.80 -11.65 -1.84
C ILE A 123 21.56 -12.55 -1.69
N SER A 124 21.62 -13.49 -0.77
CA SER A 124 20.54 -14.48 -0.59
C SER A 124 19.69 -14.23 0.65
N LEU A 125 18.36 -14.20 0.47
CA LEU A 125 17.41 -14.32 1.57
C LEU A 125 17.04 -15.80 1.77
N VAL A 126 17.62 -16.38 2.82
CA VAL A 126 17.50 -17.79 3.18
C VAL A 126 16.52 -17.99 4.34
N ARG A 127 15.88 -19.16 4.37
CA ARG A 127 15.02 -19.64 5.46
C ARG A 127 15.81 -20.51 6.42
N TRP A 128 15.26 -20.72 7.62
CA TRP A 128 15.85 -21.57 8.65
C TRP A 128 16.29 -22.95 8.15
N ALA A 129 15.48 -23.55 7.29
CA ALA A 129 15.74 -24.86 6.70
C ALA A 129 16.97 -24.88 5.77
N GLU A 130 17.35 -23.74 5.21
CA GLU A 130 18.47 -23.59 4.25
C GLU A 130 19.80 -23.27 4.95
N LEU A 131 19.78 -23.02 6.26
CA LEU A 131 20.98 -22.75 7.06
C LEU A 131 21.75 -24.03 7.40
N SER A 132 23.07 -23.91 7.46
CA SER A 132 23.97 -24.91 8.03
C SER A 132 23.75 -25.06 9.55
N GLU A 133 24.21 -26.19 10.11
CA GLU A 133 24.11 -26.45 11.54
C GLU A 133 24.86 -25.39 12.38
N ASP A 134 26.00 -24.90 11.91
CA ASP A 134 26.77 -23.86 12.60
C ASP A 134 26.05 -22.51 12.59
N GLU A 135 25.45 -22.12 11.46
CA GLU A 135 24.62 -20.91 11.36
C GLU A 135 23.40 -21.01 12.27
N ARG A 136 22.70 -22.15 12.27
CA ARG A 136 21.56 -22.40 13.18
C ARG A 136 21.97 -22.28 14.64
N LYS A 137 23.12 -22.82 15.02
CA LYS A 137 23.65 -22.73 16.39
C LYS A 137 23.96 -21.29 16.77
N SER A 138 24.55 -20.52 15.85
CA SER A 138 24.85 -19.10 16.05
C SER A 138 23.56 -18.28 16.22
N LEU A 139 22.59 -18.43 15.31
CA LEU A 139 21.31 -17.71 15.37
C LEU A 139 20.45 -18.14 16.58
N SER A 140 20.48 -19.41 16.98
CA SER A 140 19.79 -19.88 18.20
C SER A 140 20.35 -19.20 19.45
N ARG A 141 21.68 -18.99 19.49
CA ARG A 141 22.33 -18.26 20.57
C ARG A 141 21.93 -16.79 20.55
N LEU A 142 21.98 -16.14 19.38
CA LEU A 142 21.51 -14.75 19.21
C LEU A 142 20.06 -14.60 19.69
N PHE A 143 19.18 -15.52 19.27
CA PHE A 143 17.78 -15.52 19.65
C PHE A 143 17.63 -15.59 21.17
N ARG A 144 18.20 -16.61 21.82
CA ARG A 144 18.07 -16.80 23.27
C ARG A 144 18.67 -15.64 24.07
N ASP A 145 19.84 -15.16 23.66
CA ASP A 145 20.63 -14.24 24.47
C ASP A 145 20.29 -12.76 24.22
N LYS A 146 19.70 -12.43 23.06
CA LYS A 146 19.41 -11.03 22.65
C LYS A 146 17.96 -10.75 22.25
N ILE A 147 17.27 -11.71 21.61
CA ILE A 147 15.93 -11.47 21.06
C ILE A 147 14.85 -11.91 22.07
N TYR A 148 14.92 -13.14 22.58
CA TYR A 148 13.95 -13.70 23.52
C TYR A 148 13.72 -12.83 24.76
N PRO A 149 14.75 -12.23 25.40
CA PRO A 149 14.54 -11.41 26.60
C PRO A 149 13.70 -10.14 26.38
N VAL A 150 13.57 -9.68 25.13
CA VAL A 150 12.75 -8.51 24.78
C VAL A 150 11.39 -8.87 24.19
N LEU A 151 11.11 -10.16 23.95
CA LEU A 151 9.82 -10.62 23.46
C LEU A 151 8.85 -10.83 24.64
N THR A 152 7.66 -10.26 24.54
CA THR A 152 6.54 -10.58 25.45
C THR A 152 5.58 -11.52 24.73
N PRO A 153 5.57 -12.83 25.04
CA PRO A 153 4.64 -13.76 24.40
C PRO A 153 3.21 -13.44 24.83
N LEU A 154 2.33 -13.23 23.85
CA LEU A 154 0.91 -13.00 24.07
C LEU A 154 0.16 -14.32 23.89
N ALA A 155 -0.44 -14.82 24.97
CA ALA A 155 -1.32 -15.99 24.91
C ALA A 155 -2.72 -15.56 24.45
N VAL A 156 -3.30 -16.32 23.51
CA VAL A 156 -4.68 -16.12 23.04
C VAL A 156 -5.49 -17.34 23.40
N ASP A 157 -6.54 -17.14 24.19
CA ASP A 157 -7.50 -18.18 24.55
C ASP A 157 -8.94 -17.61 24.56
N PRO A 158 -9.98 -18.45 24.42
CA PRO A 158 -11.36 -17.99 24.35
C PRO A 158 -11.90 -17.29 25.60
N ALA A 159 -11.24 -17.43 26.75
CA ALA A 159 -11.69 -16.87 28.02
C ALA A 159 -11.20 -15.42 28.25
N HIS A 160 -10.29 -14.91 27.41
CA HIS A 160 -9.76 -13.55 27.52
C HIS A 160 -9.97 -12.74 26.22
N PRO A 161 -10.13 -11.40 26.33
CA PRO A 161 -10.18 -10.53 25.16
C PRO A 161 -8.91 -10.66 24.33
N PHE A 162 -9.06 -10.54 23.00
CA PHE A 162 -7.93 -10.58 22.10
C PHE A 162 -6.90 -9.49 22.46
N PRO A 163 -5.59 -9.80 22.53
CA PRO A 163 -4.58 -8.85 22.93
C PRO A 163 -4.54 -7.63 22.01
N TYR A 164 -4.25 -6.45 22.56
CA TYR A 164 -4.01 -5.26 21.76
C TYR A 164 -2.81 -5.46 20.84
N ILE A 165 -2.99 -5.22 19.55
CA ILE A 165 -1.90 -5.20 18.56
C ILE A 165 -1.66 -3.74 18.18
N SER A 166 -0.43 -3.27 18.40
CA SER A 166 -0.01 -1.93 17.95
C SER A 166 -0.01 -1.87 16.43
N GLY A 167 -0.59 -0.82 15.84
CA GLY A 167 -0.63 -0.61 14.39
C GLY A 167 0.64 0.03 13.82
N LEU A 168 1.82 -0.46 14.21
CA LEU A 168 3.12 -0.02 13.68
C LEU A 168 3.37 -0.60 12.29
#